data_AF-A0A367AGX3-F1
#
_entry.id   AF-A0A367AGX3-F1
#
_cell.length_a   1.000
_cell.length_b   1.000
_cell.length_c   1.000
_cell.angle_alpha   90.00
_cell.angle_beta   90.00
_cell.angle_gamma   90.00
#
_symmetry.space_group_name_H-M   'P 1'
#
loop_
_entity.id
_entity.type
_entity.pdbx_description
1 polymer ?
#
loop_
_entity_poly.entity_id
_entity_poly.type
_entity_poly.pdbx_seq_one_letter_code
_entity_poly.pdbx_strand_id
1 'polypeptide(L)'
;MALVVLLAEGHLLVEDVPGVGKTTLAKALAGSIDASVRRIQFTPDLLPSDVTGVAVYDQESREFEFKPGAVFANLVVADEINRASPKTQSALLECMEERQVTVDGVSYELARPFMVVATQNPIEMEGTYPLPEAQRDRFTARVSMGYPNREAELAMLDDQTGVDPLSTLRPVADAATIRDLVAAVGALHVSDAVRRYVVALVEGTRRSPELRLGASPRAGVQLLRTARAAAALAGRDHVLPDDVQALAVPVLAHRLLLSADAAGARRTGEQVVTGLLRTTPVPRGR
;
A
#
# COMPACT_ATOMS: atom_id res chain seq x y z
N MET A 1 -2.59 -6.83 7.84
CA MET A 1 -1.75 -6.19 6.81
C MET A 1 -1.89 -4.67 6.76
N ALA A 2 -3.11 -4.12 6.67
CA ALA A 2 -3.29 -2.66 6.57
C ALA A 2 -2.59 -1.87 7.70
N LEU A 3 -2.71 -2.31 8.96
CA LEU A 3 -1.99 -1.72 10.10
C LEU A 3 -0.46 -1.83 9.98
N VAL A 4 0.06 -2.96 9.47
CA VAL A 4 1.50 -3.14 9.21
C VAL A 4 2.00 -2.09 8.22
N VAL A 5 1.24 -1.86 7.14
CA VAL A 5 1.60 -0.88 6.12
C VAL A 5 1.49 0.55 6.66
N LEU A 6 0.44 0.86 7.43
CA LEU A 6 0.27 2.16 8.08
C LEU A 6 1.46 2.49 9.00
N LEU A 7 1.82 1.57 9.90
CA LEU A 7 2.91 1.75 10.85
C LEU A 7 4.30 1.70 10.20
N ALA A 8 4.41 1.10 9.00
CA ALA A 8 5.62 1.17 8.17
C ALA A 8 5.69 2.44 7.30
N GLU A 9 4.73 3.35 7.45
CA GLU A 9 4.54 4.56 6.63
C GLU A 9 4.47 4.26 5.12
N GLY A 10 3.77 3.19 4.78
CA GLY A 10 3.63 2.70 3.42
C GLY A 10 2.28 2.97 2.78
N HIS A 11 2.14 2.51 1.54
CA HIS A 11 0.89 2.53 0.78
C HIS A 11 0.47 1.10 0.42
N LEU A 12 -0.83 0.83 0.44
CA LEU A 12 -1.39 -0.50 0.24
C LEU A 12 -2.10 -0.58 -1.11
N LEU A 13 -1.75 -1.58 -1.90
CA LEU A 13 -2.47 -1.95 -3.13
C LEU A 13 -3.34 -3.18 -2.86
N VAL A 14 -4.63 -3.06 -3.13
CA VAL A 14 -5.60 -4.15 -2.97
C VAL A 14 -6.05 -4.60 -4.36
N GLU A 15 -5.53 -5.74 -4.80
CA GLU A 15 -5.88 -6.38 -6.07
C GLU A 15 -6.91 -7.47 -5.81
N ASP A 16 -8.13 -7.31 -6.33
CA ASP A 16 -9.13 -8.37 -6.17
C ASP A 16 -10.30 -8.27 -7.13
N VAL A 17 -11.16 -9.28 -7.12
CA VAL A 17 -12.46 -9.29 -7.81
C VAL A 17 -13.48 -8.36 -7.14
N PRO A 18 -14.49 -7.84 -7.85
CA PRO A 18 -15.55 -7.01 -7.25
C PRO A 18 -16.28 -7.72 -6.09
N GLY A 19 -16.78 -6.93 -5.11
CA GLY A 19 -17.68 -7.45 -4.06
C GLY A 19 -17.02 -8.02 -2.80
N VAL A 20 -15.69 -8.15 -2.73
CA VAL A 20 -14.97 -8.78 -1.60
C VAL A 20 -14.58 -7.83 -0.46
N GLY A 21 -15.33 -6.75 -0.24
CA GLY A 21 -15.15 -5.89 0.94
C GLY A 21 -13.92 -4.95 0.94
N LYS A 22 -13.27 -4.72 -0.21
CA LYS A 22 -12.09 -3.83 -0.34
C LYS A 22 -12.35 -2.42 0.20
N THR A 23 -13.49 -1.85 -0.21
CA THR A 23 -13.93 -0.53 0.25
C THR A 23 -14.29 -0.58 1.74
N THR A 24 -14.81 -1.69 2.26
CA THR A 24 -15.11 -1.87 3.69
C THR A 24 -13.84 -1.86 4.53
N LEU A 25 -12.78 -2.55 4.10
CA LEU A 25 -11.47 -2.51 4.79
C LEU A 25 -10.93 -1.08 4.88
N ALA A 26 -10.96 -0.36 3.76
CA ALA A 26 -10.46 1.01 3.69
C ALA A 26 -11.29 1.96 4.59
N LYS A 27 -12.62 1.83 4.58
CA LYS A 27 -13.54 2.59 5.44
C LYS A 27 -13.39 2.23 6.92
N ALA A 28 -13.20 0.95 7.25
CA ALA A 28 -13.01 0.51 8.63
C ALA A 28 -11.70 1.04 9.20
N LEU A 29 -10.61 1.03 8.43
CA LEU A 29 -9.35 1.65 8.85
C LEU A 29 -9.54 3.15 9.08
N ALA A 30 -10.22 3.82 8.15
CA ALA A 30 -10.54 5.23 8.22
C ALA A 30 -11.39 5.61 9.45
N GLY A 31 -12.44 4.84 9.76
CA GLY A 31 -13.29 5.12 10.93
C GLY A 31 -12.68 4.71 12.27
N SER A 32 -11.61 3.89 12.26
CA SER A 32 -10.90 3.47 13.47
C SER A 32 -9.85 4.49 13.93
N ILE A 33 -9.52 5.48 13.09
CA ILE A 33 -8.51 6.50 13.39
C ILE A 33 -9.16 7.87 13.27
N ASP A 34 -9.08 8.68 14.32
CA ASP A 34 -9.51 10.07 14.31
C ASP A 34 -8.51 10.90 13.50
N ALA A 35 -8.72 10.89 12.19
CA ALA A 35 -7.86 11.51 11.20
C ALA A 35 -8.69 11.90 9.96
N SER A 36 -8.13 12.80 9.15
CA SER A 36 -8.79 13.21 7.91
C SER A 36 -8.78 12.06 6.88
N VAL A 37 -9.93 11.81 6.26
CA VAL A 37 -10.12 10.75 5.28
C VAL A 37 -10.72 11.33 4.01
N ARG A 38 -10.16 10.97 2.86
CA ARG A 38 -10.73 11.30 1.55
C ARG A 38 -10.86 10.03 0.72
N ARG A 39 -11.97 9.94 -0.01
CA ARG A 39 -12.20 8.87 -0.99
C ARG A 39 -12.16 9.49 -2.39
N ILE A 40 -11.43 8.84 -3.28
CA ILE A 40 -11.32 9.20 -4.69
C ILE A 40 -11.77 7.98 -5.49
N GLN A 41 -12.79 8.15 -6.30
CA GLN A 41 -13.13 7.17 -7.31
C GLN A 41 -12.35 7.51 -8.58
N PHE A 42 -11.49 6.60 -9.03
CA PHE A 42 -10.74 6.81 -10.27
C PHE A 42 -11.67 6.49 -11.45
N THR A 43 -11.88 7.49 -12.29
CA THR A 43 -12.69 7.41 -13.51
C THR A 43 -11.87 7.94 -14.69
N PRO A 44 -12.25 7.62 -15.94
CA PRO A 44 -11.50 8.07 -17.12
C PRO A 44 -11.39 9.60 -17.28
N ASP A 45 -12.36 10.33 -16.71
CA ASP A 45 -12.47 11.79 -16.74
C ASP A 45 -11.80 12.49 -15.54
N LEU A 46 -11.35 11.74 -14.53
CA LEU A 46 -10.69 12.31 -13.36
C LEU A 46 -9.39 13.03 -13.75
N LEU A 47 -9.28 14.31 -13.39
CA LEU A 47 -8.12 15.13 -13.73
C LEU A 47 -7.03 15.03 -12.65
N PRO A 48 -5.75 15.22 -13.02
CA PRO A 48 -4.67 15.33 -12.04
C PRO A 48 -4.95 16.40 -10.97
N SER A 49 -5.56 17.52 -11.33
CA SER A 49 -5.92 18.61 -10.42
C SER A 49 -6.98 18.22 -9.39
N ASP A 50 -7.84 17.24 -9.66
CA ASP A 50 -8.79 16.74 -8.66
C ASP A 50 -8.07 15.96 -7.54
N VAL A 51 -6.92 15.36 -7.90
CA VAL A 51 -6.04 14.64 -6.99
C VAL A 51 -5.14 15.63 -6.24
N THR A 52 -4.38 16.46 -6.95
CA THR A 52 -3.35 17.35 -6.40
C THR A 52 -3.87 18.69 -5.90
N GLY A 53 -5.00 19.17 -6.40
CA GLY A 53 -5.48 20.52 -6.19
C GLY A 53 -5.08 21.48 -7.31
N VAL A 54 -5.60 22.69 -7.22
CA VAL A 54 -5.46 23.74 -8.24
C VAL A 54 -5.46 25.12 -7.58
N ALA A 55 -4.75 26.08 -8.16
CA ALA A 55 -4.87 27.48 -7.79
C ALA A 55 -6.06 28.12 -8.53
N VAL A 56 -7.00 28.66 -7.76
CA VAL A 56 -8.19 29.35 -8.30
C VAL A 56 -8.03 30.84 -8.06
N TYR A 57 -8.25 31.65 -9.10
CA TYR A 57 -8.25 33.09 -8.95
C TYR A 57 -9.49 33.55 -8.18
N ASP A 58 -9.30 34.14 -7.02
CA ASP A 58 -10.34 34.72 -6.20
C ASP A 58 -10.55 36.19 -6.62
N GLN A 59 -11.77 36.51 -7.07
CA GLN A 59 -12.07 37.83 -7.65
C GLN A 59 -12.13 38.96 -6.60
N GLU A 60 -12.38 38.63 -5.33
CA GLU A 60 -12.53 39.60 -4.25
C GLU A 60 -11.17 40.05 -3.73
N SER A 61 -10.30 39.09 -3.40
CA SER A 61 -8.92 39.30 -2.99
C SER A 61 -7.99 39.66 -4.14
N ARG A 62 -8.37 39.32 -5.39
CA ARG A 62 -7.51 39.40 -6.59
C ARG A 62 -6.24 38.56 -6.50
N GLU A 63 -6.26 37.52 -5.69
CA GLU A 63 -5.14 36.60 -5.46
C GLU A 63 -5.49 35.19 -5.95
N PHE A 64 -4.45 34.39 -6.22
CA PHE A 64 -4.63 32.96 -6.50
C PHE A 64 -4.69 32.21 -5.16
N GLU A 65 -5.84 31.62 -4.86
CA GLU A 65 -6.05 30.79 -3.69
C GLU A 65 -5.88 29.32 -4.06
N PHE A 66 -5.03 28.60 -3.32
CA PHE A 66 -4.89 27.17 -3.51
C PHE A 66 -6.09 26.40 -2.94
N LYS A 67 -6.75 25.63 -3.79
CA LYS A 67 -7.79 24.68 -3.38
C LYS A 67 -7.17 23.28 -3.32
N PRO A 68 -7.03 22.69 -2.11
CA PRO A 68 -6.39 21.39 -1.93
C PRO A 68 -7.19 20.29 -2.61
N GLY A 69 -6.49 19.43 -3.34
CA GLY A 69 -7.08 18.23 -3.95
C GLY A 69 -7.34 17.12 -2.94
N ALA A 70 -7.85 16.00 -3.43
CA ALA A 70 -8.27 14.91 -2.58
C ALA A 70 -7.13 14.17 -1.86
N VAL A 71 -5.85 14.37 -2.25
CA VAL A 71 -4.70 13.80 -1.53
C VAL A 71 -4.40 14.48 -0.20
N PHE A 72 -4.97 15.66 0.07
CA PHE A 72 -4.80 16.38 1.33
C PHE A 72 -5.69 15.77 2.42
N ALA A 73 -5.30 14.58 2.87
CA ALA A 73 -5.88 13.83 3.97
C ALA A 73 -4.83 12.92 4.61
N ASN A 74 -5.10 12.39 5.80
CA ASN A 74 -4.23 11.37 6.41
C ASN A 74 -4.40 10.02 5.73
N LEU A 75 -5.63 9.66 5.39
CA LEU A 75 -5.97 8.42 4.70
C LEU A 75 -6.71 8.71 3.40
N VAL A 76 -6.15 8.25 2.29
CA VAL A 76 -6.76 8.39 0.97
C VAL A 76 -7.14 7.01 0.45
N VAL A 77 -8.43 6.81 0.20
CA VAL A 77 -8.96 5.60 -0.43
C VAL A 77 -9.11 5.87 -1.93
N ALA A 78 -8.24 5.28 -2.74
CA ALA A 78 -8.22 5.44 -4.19
C ALA A 78 -8.85 4.19 -4.85
N ASP A 79 -10.15 4.26 -5.14
CA ASP A 79 -10.87 3.15 -5.72
C ASP A 79 -10.64 3.06 -7.24
N GLU A 80 -10.35 1.85 -7.73
CA GLU A 80 -10.19 1.52 -9.16
C GLU A 80 -9.12 2.36 -9.87
N ILE A 81 -7.93 2.47 -9.27
CA ILE A 81 -6.82 3.31 -9.77
C ILE A 81 -6.48 3.05 -11.25
N ASN A 82 -6.71 1.83 -11.73
CA ASN A 82 -6.51 1.42 -13.11
C ASN A 82 -7.53 2.01 -14.10
N ARG A 83 -8.59 2.72 -13.68
CA ARG A 83 -9.57 3.35 -14.58
C ARG A 83 -9.24 4.79 -14.99
N ALA A 84 -8.35 5.47 -14.27
CA ALA A 84 -7.94 6.83 -14.64
C ALA A 84 -6.77 6.83 -15.63
N SER A 85 -6.60 7.97 -16.30
CA SER A 85 -5.50 8.17 -17.24
C SER A 85 -4.12 7.98 -16.56
N PRO A 86 -3.07 7.58 -17.32
CA PRO A 86 -1.71 7.47 -16.79
C PRO A 86 -1.18 8.77 -16.14
N LYS A 87 -1.66 9.94 -16.59
CA LYS A 87 -1.31 11.24 -16.00
C LYS A 87 -1.89 11.39 -14.60
N THR A 88 -3.17 11.05 -14.41
CA THR A 88 -3.85 11.11 -13.12
C THR A 88 -3.28 10.08 -12.13
N GLN A 89 -2.97 8.87 -12.61
CA GLN A 89 -2.24 7.86 -11.82
C GLN A 89 -0.88 8.40 -11.36
N SER A 90 -0.11 9.00 -12.27
CA SER A 90 1.21 9.57 -11.96
C SER A 90 1.13 10.67 -10.91
N ALA A 91 0.11 11.54 -10.97
CA ALA A 91 -0.10 12.59 -9.98
C ALA A 91 -0.29 12.04 -8.56
N LEU A 92 -1.13 11.01 -8.37
CA LEU A 92 -1.28 10.35 -7.06
C LEU A 92 0.03 9.71 -6.60
N LEU A 93 0.73 9.03 -7.51
CA LEU A 93 1.96 8.30 -7.20
C LEU A 93 3.14 9.21 -6.86
N GLU A 94 3.18 10.40 -7.46
CA GLU A 94 4.13 11.45 -7.10
C GLU A 94 3.87 11.96 -5.68
N CYS A 95 2.59 12.22 -5.34
CA CYS A 95 2.20 12.59 -3.97
C CYS A 95 2.61 11.52 -2.94
N MET A 96 2.49 10.24 -3.29
CA MET A 96 2.91 9.12 -2.44
C MET A 96 4.42 9.10 -2.19
N GLU A 97 5.22 9.38 -3.22
CA GLU A 97 6.68 9.35 -3.11
C GLU A 97 7.22 10.60 -2.41
N GLU A 98 6.79 11.78 -2.84
CA GLU A 98 7.35 13.07 -2.39
C GLU A 98 6.71 13.56 -1.09
N ARG A 99 5.51 13.06 -0.74
CA ARG A 99 4.71 13.51 0.42
C ARG A 99 4.40 15.00 0.44
N GLN A 100 4.43 15.62 -0.73
CA GLN A 100 4.06 17.00 -0.96
C GLN A 100 3.44 17.12 -2.35
N VAL A 101 2.76 18.23 -2.58
CA VAL A 101 2.26 18.61 -3.89
C VAL A 101 2.83 19.98 -4.24
N THR A 102 3.35 20.14 -5.45
CA THR A 102 3.78 21.44 -5.96
C THR A 102 2.79 21.95 -7.00
N VAL A 103 2.18 23.11 -6.74
CA VAL A 103 1.28 23.82 -7.67
C VAL A 103 1.78 25.24 -7.83
N ASP A 104 1.96 25.69 -9.07
CA ASP A 104 2.43 27.04 -9.43
C ASP A 104 3.71 27.48 -8.69
N GLY A 105 4.64 26.54 -8.50
CA GLY A 105 5.92 26.78 -7.84
C GLY A 105 5.87 26.82 -6.31
N VAL A 106 4.69 26.64 -5.70
CA VAL A 106 4.51 26.54 -4.25
C VAL A 106 4.31 25.08 -3.85
N SER A 107 5.09 24.62 -2.87
CA SER A 107 5.01 23.25 -2.35
C SER A 107 4.17 23.19 -1.07
N TYR A 108 3.24 22.25 -1.02
CA TYR A 108 2.31 22.00 0.07
C TYR A 108 2.55 20.59 0.61
N GLU A 109 2.98 20.49 1.88
CA GLU A 109 3.22 19.22 2.57
C GLU A 109 1.90 18.47 2.83
N LEU A 110 1.93 17.14 2.69
CA LEU A 110 0.80 16.29 3.03
C LEU A 110 0.75 16.00 4.55
N ALA A 111 -0.45 15.73 5.04
CA ALA A 111 -0.68 15.45 6.46
C ALA A 111 0.07 14.20 6.92
N ARG A 112 0.54 14.17 8.17
CA ARG A 112 1.20 12.98 8.77
C ARG A 112 0.36 12.37 9.89
N PRO A 113 0.09 11.05 9.88
CA PRO A 113 0.49 10.06 8.87
C PRO A 113 -0.21 10.27 7.53
N PHE A 114 0.41 9.83 6.44
CA PHE A 114 -0.15 9.79 5.08
C PHE A 114 -0.13 8.36 4.55
N MET A 115 -1.29 7.78 4.28
CA MET A 115 -1.42 6.46 3.66
C MET A 115 -2.44 6.49 2.54
N VAL A 116 -2.08 5.82 1.44
CA VAL A 116 -2.98 5.59 0.31
C VAL A 116 -3.33 4.11 0.30
N VAL A 117 -4.63 3.81 0.29
CA VAL A 117 -5.17 2.47 0.05
C VAL A 117 -5.78 2.50 -1.36
N ALA A 118 -5.05 1.97 -2.33
CA ALA A 118 -5.51 1.90 -3.71
C ALA A 118 -6.14 0.54 -3.99
N THR A 119 -7.27 0.51 -4.68
CA THR A 119 -7.89 -0.72 -5.17
C THR A 119 -7.77 -0.79 -6.69
N GLN A 120 -7.59 -2.00 -7.22
CA GLN A 120 -7.70 -2.25 -8.66
C GLN A 120 -8.37 -3.58 -8.94
N ASN A 121 -9.11 -3.64 -10.05
CA ASN A 121 -9.77 -4.83 -10.53
C ASN A 121 -8.99 -5.44 -11.71
N PRO A 122 -8.43 -6.65 -11.59
CA PRO A 122 -7.57 -7.22 -12.62
C PRO A 122 -8.34 -7.76 -13.85
N ILE A 123 -9.67 -7.87 -13.80
CA ILE A 123 -10.48 -8.57 -14.82
C ILE A 123 -11.23 -7.59 -15.76
N GLU A 124 -11.10 -6.27 -15.57
CA GLU A 124 -11.79 -5.29 -16.42
C GLU A 124 -11.15 -5.18 -17.81
N MET A 125 -11.90 -5.57 -18.84
CA MET A 125 -11.40 -5.72 -20.22
C MET A 125 -11.47 -4.45 -21.08
N GLU A 126 -12.18 -3.40 -20.68
CA GLU A 126 -12.30 -2.16 -21.46
C GLU A 126 -12.02 -0.92 -20.62
N GLY A 127 -11.24 0.02 -21.18
CA GLY A 127 -11.02 1.35 -20.60
C GLY A 127 -10.11 1.38 -19.37
N THR A 128 -9.28 0.36 -19.14
CA THR A 128 -8.32 0.33 -18.02
C THR A 128 -6.88 0.54 -18.49
N TYR A 129 -6.12 1.22 -17.65
CA TYR A 129 -4.69 1.48 -17.77
C TYR A 129 -3.97 0.76 -16.64
N PRO A 130 -3.32 -0.39 -16.89
CA PRO A 130 -2.61 -1.12 -15.85
C PRO A 130 -1.46 -0.29 -15.32
N LEU A 131 -1.21 -0.37 -14.01
CA LEU A 131 -0.07 0.30 -13.39
C LEU A 131 1.25 -0.32 -13.92
N PRO A 132 2.12 0.47 -14.57
CA PRO A 132 3.47 0.05 -14.91
C PRO A 132 4.24 -0.42 -13.67
N GLU A 133 5.24 -1.27 -13.85
CA GLU A 133 5.98 -1.87 -12.74
C GLU A 133 6.71 -0.84 -11.88
N ALA A 134 7.26 0.20 -12.52
CA ALA A 134 7.87 1.32 -11.81
C ALA A 134 6.87 2.06 -10.89
N GLN A 135 5.59 2.03 -11.23
CA GLN A 135 4.52 2.60 -10.41
C GLN A 135 4.11 1.65 -9.27
N ARG A 136 4.02 0.34 -9.55
CA ARG A 136 3.74 -0.69 -8.54
C ARG A 136 4.79 -0.74 -7.43
N ASP A 137 6.05 -0.43 -7.74
CA ASP A 137 7.14 -0.35 -6.77
C ASP A 137 6.92 0.71 -5.67
N ARG A 138 6.07 1.72 -5.92
CA ARG A 138 5.70 2.75 -4.92
C ARG A 138 4.72 2.23 -3.85
N PHE A 139 3.98 1.16 -4.14
CA PHE A 139 3.15 0.50 -3.14
C PHE A 139 4.01 -0.42 -2.27
N THR A 140 3.92 -0.25 -0.97
CA THR A 140 4.69 -1.00 0.04
C THR A 140 4.31 -2.45 0.09
N ALA A 141 3.02 -2.75 0.00
CA ALA A 141 2.53 -4.11 -0.08
C ALA A 141 1.35 -4.20 -1.04
N ARG A 142 1.21 -5.37 -1.64
CA ARG A 142 0.03 -5.78 -2.38
C ARG A 142 -0.65 -6.95 -1.68
N VAL A 143 -1.96 -6.84 -1.50
CA VAL A 143 -2.81 -7.90 -0.95
C VAL A 143 -3.93 -8.26 -1.89
N SER A 144 -4.35 -9.51 -1.79
CA SER A 144 -5.63 -10.03 -2.30
C SER A 144 -6.36 -10.64 -1.10
N MET A 145 -7.62 -10.31 -0.93
CA MET A 145 -8.52 -10.87 0.07
C MET A 145 -9.16 -12.18 -0.40
N GLY A 146 -9.40 -12.32 -1.71
CA GLY A 146 -10.13 -13.45 -2.28
C GLY A 146 -11.59 -13.47 -1.83
N TYR A 147 -12.32 -14.52 -2.22
CA TYR A 147 -13.66 -14.74 -1.69
C TYR A 147 -13.59 -15.14 -0.20
N PRO A 148 -14.55 -14.69 0.62
CA PRO A 148 -14.66 -15.17 1.99
C PRO A 148 -14.77 -16.70 1.99
N ASN A 149 -14.26 -17.33 3.04
CA ASN A 149 -14.50 -18.75 3.23
C ASN A 149 -15.99 -18.97 3.56
N ARG A 150 -16.46 -20.22 3.47
CA ARG A 150 -17.87 -20.57 3.69
C ARG A 150 -18.42 -20.05 5.02
N GLU A 151 -17.65 -20.09 6.09
CA GLU A 151 -18.09 -19.63 7.41
C GLU A 151 -18.26 -18.11 7.46
N ALA A 152 -17.29 -17.36 6.91
CA ALA A 152 -17.37 -15.92 6.80
C ALA A 152 -18.51 -15.49 5.87
N GLU A 153 -18.73 -16.20 4.77
CA GLU A 153 -19.82 -15.93 3.84
C GLU A 153 -21.19 -16.19 4.49
N LEU A 154 -21.34 -17.28 5.25
CA LEU A 154 -22.53 -17.54 6.05
C LEU A 154 -22.77 -16.44 7.10
N ALA A 155 -21.74 -16.04 7.83
CA ALA A 155 -21.84 -14.95 8.80
C ALA A 155 -22.27 -13.61 8.16
N MET A 156 -21.79 -13.32 6.95
CA MET A 156 -22.21 -12.14 6.19
C MET A 156 -23.69 -12.21 5.77
N LEU A 157 -24.24 -13.40 5.52
CA LEU A 157 -25.67 -13.58 5.22
C LEU A 157 -26.52 -13.40 6.49
N ASP A 158 -26.03 -13.85 7.64
CA ASP A 158 -26.71 -13.70 8.93
C ASP A 158 -26.70 -12.23 9.42
N ASP A 159 -25.67 -11.45 9.05
CA ASP A 159 -25.49 -10.05 9.44
C ASP A 159 -26.35 -9.06 8.62
N GLN A 160 -27.34 -9.54 7.86
CA GLN A 160 -28.36 -8.70 7.19
C GLN A 160 -29.36 -8.04 8.16
N THR A 161 -28.91 -7.67 9.36
CA THR A 161 -29.72 -7.00 10.40
C THR A 161 -30.09 -5.55 10.06
N GLY A 162 -29.66 -5.04 8.89
CA GLY A 162 -30.05 -3.74 8.35
C GLY A 162 -29.22 -2.55 8.86
N VAL A 163 -28.27 -2.78 9.77
CA VAL A 163 -27.36 -1.75 10.28
C VAL A 163 -26.00 -1.92 9.59
N ASP A 164 -25.53 -0.87 8.90
CA ASP A 164 -24.16 -0.85 8.37
C ASP A 164 -23.16 -1.00 9.53
N PRO A 165 -22.33 -2.06 9.58
CA PRO A 165 -21.36 -2.26 10.66
C PRO A 165 -20.43 -1.04 10.86
N LEU A 166 -20.16 -0.31 9.78
CA LEU A 166 -19.33 0.90 9.82
C LEU A 166 -20.01 2.08 10.53
N SER A 167 -21.35 2.08 10.64
CA SER A 167 -22.10 3.17 11.27
C SER A 167 -21.92 3.25 12.79
N THR A 168 -21.51 2.15 13.42
CA THR A 168 -21.26 2.07 14.88
C THR A 168 -19.78 2.21 15.25
N LEU A 169 -18.91 2.25 14.24
CA LEU A 169 -17.46 2.30 14.42
C LEU A 169 -17.06 3.64 15.07
N ARG A 170 -16.25 3.56 16.12
CA ARG A 170 -15.68 4.73 16.81
C ARG A 170 -14.17 4.72 16.67
N PRO A 171 -13.53 5.90 16.53
CA PRO A 171 -12.08 5.97 16.55
C PRO A 171 -11.49 5.38 17.83
N VAL A 172 -10.44 4.59 17.69
CA VAL A 172 -9.68 3.98 18.81
C VAL A 172 -8.30 4.59 18.99
N ALA A 173 -7.84 5.40 18.03
CA ALA A 173 -6.61 6.17 18.08
C ALA A 173 -6.79 7.46 17.27
N ASP A 174 -5.97 8.48 17.51
CA ASP A 174 -5.94 9.71 16.70
C ASP A 174 -4.68 9.77 15.82
N ALA A 175 -4.64 10.73 14.89
CA ALA A 175 -3.48 10.93 14.02
C ALA A 175 -2.17 11.15 14.79
N ALA A 176 -2.21 11.79 15.96
CA ALA A 176 -1.02 12.02 16.78
C ALA A 176 -0.47 10.72 17.37
N THR A 177 -1.33 9.90 17.95
CA THR A 177 -1.02 8.56 18.46
C THR A 177 -0.42 7.69 17.36
N ILE A 178 -0.99 7.71 16.15
CA ILE A 178 -0.43 6.93 15.03
C ILE A 178 0.98 7.42 14.67
N ARG A 179 1.27 8.74 14.68
CA ARG A 179 2.63 9.24 14.45
C ARG A 179 3.62 8.75 15.52
N ASP A 180 3.21 8.76 16.78
CA ASP A 180 4.05 8.29 17.88
C ASP A 180 4.34 6.78 17.76
N LEU A 181 3.34 6.00 17.38
CA LEU A 181 3.48 4.57 17.10
C LEU A 181 4.42 4.32 15.90
N VAL A 182 4.28 5.08 14.82
CA VAL A 182 5.19 5.01 13.67
C VAL A 182 6.64 5.26 14.10
N ALA A 183 6.89 6.29 14.93
CA ALA A 183 8.22 6.59 15.44
C ALA A 183 8.77 5.44 16.31
N ALA A 184 7.95 4.91 17.22
CA ALA A 184 8.32 3.79 18.08
C ALA A 184 8.65 2.51 17.28
N VAL A 185 7.81 2.17 16.29
CA VAL A 185 8.03 1.04 15.36
C VAL A 185 9.30 1.26 14.55
N GLY A 186 9.56 2.49 14.10
CA GLY A 186 10.78 2.84 13.37
C GLY A 186 12.07 2.59 14.15
N ALA A 187 12.02 2.75 15.48
CA ALA A 187 13.14 2.55 16.40
C ALA A 187 13.35 1.08 16.83
N LEU A 188 12.46 0.17 16.46
CA LEU A 188 12.51 -1.23 16.86
C LEU A 188 13.81 -1.93 16.43
N HIS A 189 14.38 -2.74 17.32
CA HIS A 189 15.69 -3.36 17.11
C HIS A 189 15.66 -4.34 15.93
N VAL A 190 16.69 -4.25 15.07
CA VAL A 190 16.93 -5.18 13.97
C VAL A 190 18.39 -5.57 14.01
N SER A 191 18.65 -6.84 14.28
CA SER A 191 19.99 -7.39 14.28
C SER A 191 20.60 -7.35 12.88
N ASP A 192 21.92 -7.27 12.83
CA ASP A 192 22.68 -7.27 11.57
C ASP A 192 22.44 -8.55 10.76
N ALA A 193 22.19 -9.69 11.43
CA ALA A 193 21.82 -10.94 10.79
C ALA A 193 20.50 -10.83 9.99
N VAL A 194 19.47 -10.18 10.56
CA VAL A 194 18.19 -9.94 9.86
C VAL A 194 18.38 -8.98 8.69
N ARG A 195 19.19 -7.91 8.85
CA ARG A 195 19.49 -6.97 7.76
C ARG A 195 20.15 -7.68 6.58
N ARG A 196 21.16 -8.53 6.85
CA ARG A 196 21.81 -9.35 5.82
C ARG A 196 20.83 -10.33 5.17
N TYR A 197 19.92 -10.92 5.94
CA TYR A 197 18.89 -11.81 5.40
C TYR A 197 17.96 -11.09 4.41
N VAL A 198 17.49 -9.87 4.74
CA VAL A 198 16.70 -9.03 3.82
C VAL A 198 17.47 -8.75 2.53
N VAL A 199 18.75 -8.37 2.63
CA VAL A 199 19.60 -8.13 1.45
C VAL A 199 19.77 -9.40 0.63
N ALA A 200 20.00 -10.55 1.25
CA ALA A 200 20.14 -11.83 0.57
C ALA A 200 18.88 -12.21 -0.21
N LEU A 201 17.68 -11.98 0.35
CA LEU A 201 16.42 -12.20 -0.36
C LEU A 201 16.28 -11.29 -1.58
N VAL A 202 16.55 -9.99 -1.43
CA VAL A 202 16.48 -9.02 -2.54
C VAL A 202 17.51 -9.35 -3.62
N GLU A 203 18.75 -9.68 -3.25
CA GLU A 203 19.76 -10.16 -4.20
C GLU A 203 19.35 -11.47 -4.90
N GLY A 204 18.74 -12.40 -4.17
CA GLY A 204 18.21 -13.64 -4.71
C GLY A 204 17.20 -13.39 -5.84
N THR A 205 16.33 -12.38 -5.70
CA THR A 205 15.44 -11.99 -6.80
C THR A 205 16.20 -11.48 -8.01
N ARG A 206 17.24 -10.67 -7.83
CA ARG A 206 18.01 -10.09 -8.95
C ARG A 206 18.91 -11.10 -9.68
N ARG A 207 19.24 -12.22 -9.03
CA ARG A 207 20.02 -13.32 -9.62
C ARG A 207 19.16 -14.48 -10.14
N SER A 208 17.85 -14.43 -9.94
CA SER A 208 16.96 -15.51 -10.37
C SER A 208 16.79 -15.51 -11.89
N PRO A 209 17.02 -16.65 -12.59
CA PRO A 209 16.77 -16.76 -14.02
C PRO A 209 15.27 -16.74 -14.36
N GLU A 210 14.39 -16.94 -13.38
CA GLU A 210 12.94 -16.84 -13.55
C GLU A 210 12.48 -15.37 -13.70
N LEU A 211 13.36 -14.40 -13.46
CA LEU A 211 13.02 -12.98 -13.45
C LEU A 211 13.82 -12.19 -14.49
N ARG A 212 13.11 -11.36 -15.25
CA ARG A 212 13.67 -10.29 -16.08
C ARG A 212 14.03 -9.05 -15.25
N LEU A 213 13.27 -8.78 -14.18
CA LEU A 213 13.53 -7.70 -13.23
C LEU A 213 13.27 -8.20 -11.80
N GLY A 214 14.30 -8.15 -10.97
CA GLY A 214 14.20 -8.44 -9.53
C GLY A 214 13.77 -7.23 -8.70
N ALA A 215 13.67 -7.41 -7.38
CA ALA A 215 13.26 -6.37 -6.46
C ALA A 215 14.31 -5.23 -6.35
N SER A 216 13.82 -4.00 -6.20
CA SER A 216 14.62 -2.78 -6.03
C SER A 216 15.26 -2.70 -4.61
N PRO A 217 16.28 -1.87 -4.38
CA PRO A 217 16.75 -1.57 -3.02
C PRO A 217 15.64 -0.98 -2.12
N ARG A 218 14.74 -0.17 -2.70
CA ARG A 218 13.53 0.35 -2.02
C ARG A 218 12.68 -0.79 -1.47
N ALA A 219 12.57 -1.88 -2.22
CA ALA A 219 11.82 -3.04 -1.77
C ALA A 219 12.38 -3.68 -0.49
N GLY A 220 13.72 -3.74 -0.38
CA GLY A 220 14.38 -4.22 0.85
C GLY A 220 14.12 -3.30 2.05
N VAL A 221 14.16 -1.98 1.86
CA VAL A 221 13.84 -1.00 2.92
C VAL A 221 12.40 -1.18 3.39
N GLN A 222 11.45 -1.30 2.47
CA GLN A 222 10.04 -1.49 2.79
C GLN A 222 9.76 -2.84 3.44
N LEU A 223 10.45 -3.91 3.02
CA LEU A 223 10.34 -5.22 3.66
C LEU A 223 10.82 -5.15 5.12
N LEU A 224 11.92 -4.44 5.39
CA LEU A 224 12.41 -4.29 6.75
C LEU A 224 11.49 -3.42 7.62
N ARG A 225 10.97 -2.30 7.10
CA ARG A 225 10.03 -1.44 7.82
C ARG A 225 8.75 -2.17 8.18
N THR A 226 8.20 -2.94 7.23
CA THR A 226 7.00 -3.74 7.48
C THR A 226 7.28 -4.88 8.46
N ALA A 227 8.45 -5.52 8.42
CA ALA A 227 8.85 -6.53 9.41
C ALA A 227 8.94 -5.93 10.84
N ARG A 228 9.43 -4.69 11.00
CA ARG A 228 9.37 -3.98 12.30
C ARG A 228 7.94 -3.77 12.77
N ALA A 229 7.06 -3.31 11.88
CA ALA A 229 5.66 -3.10 12.22
C ALA A 229 4.97 -4.42 12.61
N ALA A 230 5.26 -5.52 11.92
CA ALA A 230 4.74 -6.84 12.27
C ALA A 230 5.24 -7.31 13.64
N ALA A 231 6.54 -7.15 13.94
CA ALA A 231 7.11 -7.50 15.24
C ALA A 231 6.48 -6.68 16.38
N ALA A 232 6.32 -5.37 16.20
CA ALA A 232 5.68 -4.49 17.18
C ALA A 232 4.22 -4.88 17.44
N LEU A 233 3.44 -5.15 16.38
CA LEU A 233 2.05 -5.60 16.49
C LEU A 233 1.93 -6.98 17.15
N ALA A 234 2.97 -7.80 17.08
CA ALA A 234 3.09 -9.05 17.82
C ALA A 234 3.57 -8.87 19.28
N GLY A 235 3.73 -7.63 19.75
CA GLY A 235 4.16 -7.31 21.12
C GLY A 235 5.66 -7.53 21.39
N ARG A 236 6.48 -7.65 20.34
CA ARG A 236 7.94 -7.83 20.47
C ARG A 236 8.67 -6.51 20.28
N ASP A 237 9.88 -6.42 20.84
CA ASP A 237 10.80 -5.28 20.79
C ASP A 237 11.95 -5.47 19.77
N HIS A 238 11.95 -6.58 19.04
CA HIS A 238 12.94 -6.90 18.00
C HIS A 238 12.33 -7.71 16.85
N VAL A 239 12.91 -7.54 15.66
CA VAL A 239 12.51 -8.27 14.45
C VAL A 239 13.14 -9.66 14.42
N LEU A 240 12.33 -10.66 14.07
CA LEU A 240 12.78 -12.02 13.80
C LEU A 240 12.81 -12.27 12.29
N PRO A 241 13.60 -13.26 11.81
CA PRO A 241 13.57 -13.64 10.39
C PRO A 241 12.17 -14.02 9.91
N ASP A 242 11.35 -14.64 10.77
CA ASP A 242 9.98 -15.05 10.47
C ASP A 242 9.08 -13.87 10.10
N ASP A 243 9.30 -12.68 10.69
CA ASP A 243 8.60 -11.45 10.30
C ASP A 243 8.91 -11.06 8.86
N VAL A 244 10.18 -11.18 8.47
CA VAL A 244 10.63 -10.91 7.10
C VAL A 244 10.01 -11.92 6.14
N GLN A 245 9.98 -13.20 6.51
CA GLN A 245 9.40 -14.25 5.67
C GLN A 245 7.90 -14.07 5.46
N ALA A 246 7.16 -13.76 6.52
CA ALA A 246 5.73 -13.53 6.47
C ALA A 246 5.36 -12.37 5.53
N LEU A 247 6.24 -11.37 5.40
CA LEU A 247 5.99 -10.19 4.58
C LEU A 247 6.69 -10.21 3.21
N ALA A 248 7.57 -11.18 2.94
CA ALA A 248 8.32 -11.22 1.70
C ALA A 248 7.40 -11.32 0.47
N VAL A 249 6.39 -12.19 0.48
CA VAL A 249 5.44 -12.30 -0.64
C VAL A 249 4.63 -11.01 -0.86
N PRO A 250 3.89 -10.49 0.14
CA PRO A 250 3.08 -9.28 -0.07
C PRO A 250 3.89 -8.03 -0.38
N VAL A 251 5.17 -7.96 -0.01
CA VAL A 251 6.04 -6.80 -0.27
C VAL A 251 6.85 -6.95 -1.56
N LEU A 252 7.31 -8.15 -1.93
CA LEU A 252 8.22 -8.30 -3.07
C LEU A 252 7.50 -8.71 -4.36
N ALA A 253 6.49 -9.57 -4.30
CA ALA A 253 5.98 -10.27 -5.48
C ALA A 253 5.43 -9.35 -6.57
N HIS A 254 4.76 -8.24 -6.21
CA HIS A 254 4.16 -7.30 -7.16
C HIS A 254 5.16 -6.42 -7.91
N ARG A 255 6.45 -6.50 -7.55
CA ARG A 255 7.54 -5.71 -8.15
C ARG A 255 8.37 -6.51 -9.16
N LEU A 256 8.16 -7.82 -9.21
CA LEU A 256 8.98 -8.72 -10.00
C LEU A 256 8.42 -8.83 -11.42
N LEU A 257 9.31 -8.79 -12.41
CA LEU A 257 8.97 -9.15 -13.78
C LEU A 257 9.52 -10.53 -14.09
N LEU A 258 8.63 -11.44 -14.45
CA LEU A 258 9.02 -12.78 -14.89
C LEU A 258 9.79 -12.72 -16.22
N SER A 259 10.70 -13.67 -16.40
CA SER A 259 11.29 -13.95 -17.71
C SER A 259 10.24 -14.56 -18.65
N ALA A 260 10.49 -14.51 -19.97
CA ALA A 260 9.56 -15.07 -20.96
C ALA A 260 9.30 -16.56 -20.72
N ASP A 261 10.34 -17.31 -20.38
CA ASP A 261 10.24 -18.76 -20.09
C ASP A 261 9.40 -19.02 -18.84
N ALA A 262 9.63 -18.26 -17.76
CA ALA A 262 8.85 -18.40 -16.53
C ALA A 262 7.38 -18.02 -16.74
N ALA A 263 7.11 -16.96 -17.51
CA ALA A 263 5.76 -16.56 -17.88
C ALA A 263 5.07 -17.63 -18.75
N GLY A 264 5.79 -18.22 -19.73
CA GLY A 264 5.29 -19.33 -20.55
C GLY A 264 4.97 -20.58 -19.74
N ALA A 265 5.75 -20.85 -18.69
CA ALA A 265 5.50 -21.91 -17.71
C ALA A 265 4.41 -21.57 -16.68
N ARG A 266 3.71 -20.43 -16.82
CA ARG A 266 2.69 -19.94 -15.89
C ARG A 266 3.17 -19.82 -14.44
N ARG A 267 4.46 -19.50 -14.25
CA ARG A 267 4.98 -19.13 -12.93
C ARG A 267 4.37 -17.80 -12.48
N THR A 268 4.39 -17.55 -11.19
CA THR A 268 3.97 -16.26 -10.60
C THR A 268 5.07 -15.68 -9.72
N GLY A 269 5.06 -14.36 -9.49
CA GLY A 269 6.03 -13.69 -8.63
C GLY A 269 6.01 -14.24 -7.20
N GLU A 270 4.84 -14.59 -6.68
CA GLU A 270 4.65 -15.20 -5.36
C GLU A 270 5.34 -16.57 -5.27
N GLN A 271 5.26 -17.38 -6.33
CA GLN A 271 5.93 -18.67 -6.39
C GLN A 271 7.45 -18.52 -6.40
N VAL A 272 7.98 -17.52 -7.13
CA VAL A 272 9.42 -17.24 -7.15
C VAL A 272 9.90 -16.79 -5.77
N VAL A 273 9.20 -15.86 -5.11
CA VAL A 273 9.53 -15.42 -3.75
C VAL A 273 9.46 -16.57 -2.76
N THR A 274 8.42 -17.41 -2.82
CA THR A 274 8.29 -18.60 -1.96
C THR A 274 9.40 -19.61 -2.22
N GLY A 275 9.85 -19.74 -3.47
CA GLY A 275 11.04 -20.51 -3.83
C GLY A 275 12.30 -19.97 -3.14
N LEU A 276 12.55 -18.67 -3.24
CA LEU A 276 13.69 -18.00 -2.64
C LEU A 276 13.71 -18.09 -1.11
N LEU A 277 12.55 -18.01 -0.45
CA LEU A 277 12.46 -18.17 1.01
C LEU A 277 12.94 -19.54 1.48
N ARG A 278 12.71 -20.60 0.67
CA ARG A 278 13.13 -21.97 1.00
C ARG A 278 14.62 -22.21 0.79
N THR A 279 15.25 -21.49 -0.15
CA THR A 279 16.65 -21.69 -0.51
C THR A 279 17.60 -20.72 0.18
N THR A 280 17.11 -19.54 0.60
CA THR A 280 17.92 -18.52 1.27
C THR A 280 18.16 -18.93 2.73
N PRO A 281 19.43 -19.12 3.17
CA PRO A 281 19.72 -19.52 4.53
C PRO A 281 19.14 -18.54 5.55
N VAL A 282 18.33 -19.05 6.46
CA VAL A 282 17.81 -18.27 7.59
C VAL A 282 18.94 -18.11 8.61
N PRO A 283 19.23 -16.88 9.07
CA PRO A 283 20.25 -16.67 10.10
C PRO A 283 19.87 -17.44 11.37
N ARG A 284 20.78 -18.28 11.86
CA ARG A 284 20.69 -18.91 13.18
C ARG A 284 21.32 -17.91 14.18
N GLY A 285 20.61 -17.54 15.27
CA GLY A 285 20.87 -16.38 16.15
C GLY A 285 22.30 -16.22 16.68
N ARG A 286 22.72 -15.12 17.32
CA ARG A 286 22.06 -13.89 17.80
C ARG A 286 22.29 -12.70 16.84
#